data_AF-A0A6I5RJ23-F1
#
_entry.id   AF-A0A6I5RJ23-F1
#
_cell.length_a   1.000
_cell.length_b   1.000
_cell.length_c   1.000
_cell.angle_alpha   90.00
_cell.angle_beta   90.00
_cell.angle_gamma   90.00
#
_symmetry.space_group_name_H-M   'P 1'
#
loop_
_entity.id
_entity.type
_entity.pdbx_description
1 polymer ?
#
loop_
_entity_poly.entity_id
_entity_poly.type
_entity_poly.pdbx_seq_one_letter_code
_entity_poly.pdbx_strand_id
1 'polypeptide(L)'
;YGGIDGNHKEAAAKSPIFFGHFAYGSAMVIREPLTDELRFDIQYYQVYTHNTDGLIAGTLHWSRYMGDRQFGWAGSRPVCDILVKLDAFTEEYNTQSIVSSPLLLMMGQLQAMTARYRIGDGTGGTYVGPANNCSQDSNQALFNSLRRIQQSIETVDPENLQQWLATHPGKAERYRQLVRLRNALEGELQTFGRLRTDWENNEYNLGSTLEDAPLRNLLVGIGSWRTLLPRKASDTIMRVFLQYNAAAWVLCTNQIGGDDPDIEAIAPMTL
;
A
#
# COMPACT_ATOMS: atom_id res chain seq x y z
N TYR A 1 -3.59 -9.90 -4.15
CA TYR A 1 -4.14 -11.25 -4.40
C TYR A 1 -3.05 -12.30 -4.32
N GLY A 2 -3.46 -13.50 -3.93
CA GLY A 2 -2.70 -14.74 -4.00
C GLY A 2 -2.85 -15.44 -5.35
N GLY A 3 -2.03 -16.44 -5.64
CA GLY A 3 -2.27 -17.33 -6.78
C GLY A 3 -3.51 -18.20 -6.55
N ILE A 4 -3.97 -18.91 -7.58
CA ILE A 4 -4.98 -19.96 -7.41
C ILE A 4 -4.32 -21.28 -6.97
N ASP A 5 -4.83 -21.89 -5.90
CA ASP A 5 -4.57 -23.28 -5.48
C ASP A 5 -5.76 -24.19 -5.76
N GLY A 6 -5.69 -25.43 -5.27
CA GLY A 6 -6.74 -26.43 -5.40
C GLY A 6 -6.54 -27.26 -6.66
N ASN A 7 -7.62 -27.82 -7.18
CA ASN A 7 -7.59 -28.59 -8.43
C ASN A 7 -7.20 -27.70 -9.63
N HIS A 8 -7.44 -26.40 -9.54
CA HIS A 8 -7.08 -25.41 -10.55
C HIS A 8 -5.77 -24.65 -10.27
N LYS A 9 -4.84 -25.27 -9.51
CA LYS A 9 -3.56 -24.64 -9.14
C LYS A 9 -2.78 -24.11 -10.35
N GLU A 10 -2.37 -22.85 -10.27
CA GLU A 10 -1.56 -22.22 -11.32
C GLU A 10 -0.15 -22.79 -11.38
N ALA A 11 0.38 -22.96 -12.59
CA ALA A 11 1.75 -23.46 -12.79
C ALA A 11 2.81 -22.56 -12.12
N ALA A 12 2.59 -21.24 -12.14
CA ALA A 12 3.47 -20.27 -11.48
C ALA A 12 3.49 -20.43 -9.94
N ALA A 13 2.45 -21.01 -9.35
CA ALA A 13 2.32 -21.25 -7.92
C ALA A 13 2.85 -22.63 -7.46
N LYS A 14 3.55 -23.36 -8.34
CA LYS A 14 4.25 -24.61 -7.99
C LYS A 14 5.61 -24.38 -7.32
N SER A 15 6.13 -23.15 -7.38
CA SER A 15 7.33 -22.71 -6.67
C SER A 15 6.99 -22.31 -5.23
N PRO A 16 7.89 -22.51 -4.24
CA PRO A 16 7.70 -22.00 -2.87
C PRO A 16 7.68 -20.46 -2.80
N ILE A 17 8.08 -19.78 -3.87
CA ILE A 17 8.02 -18.32 -3.98
C ILE A 17 7.01 -17.97 -5.07
N PHE A 18 5.89 -17.37 -4.66
CA PHE A 18 4.89 -16.81 -5.57
C PHE A 18 4.80 -15.30 -5.38
N PHE A 19 5.13 -14.54 -6.44
CA PHE A 19 4.97 -13.10 -6.41
C PHE A 19 3.49 -12.76 -6.60
N GLY A 20 2.78 -12.67 -5.48
CA GLY A 20 1.45 -12.09 -5.46
C GLY A 20 1.50 -10.61 -5.83
N HIS A 21 0.33 -9.96 -5.78
CA HIS A 21 0.22 -8.53 -6.02
C HIS A 21 -0.43 -7.83 -4.85
N PHE A 22 -0.07 -6.58 -4.65
CA PHE A 22 -0.52 -5.74 -3.55
C PHE A 22 -0.75 -4.33 -4.05
N ALA A 23 -1.84 -3.73 -3.59
CA ALA A 23 -2.15 -2.33 -3.80
C ALA A 23 -2.67 -1.77 -2.48
N TYR A 24 -2.24 -0.56 -2.13
CA TYR A 24 -2.93 0.22 -1.12
C TYR A 24 -4.23 0.77 -1.70
N GLY A 25 -5.15 1.10 -0.81
CA GLY A 25 -6.41 1.72 -1.18
C GLY A 25 -6.95 2.64 -0.10
N SER A 26 -8.10 3.22 -0.40
CA SER A 26 -8.93 3.89 0.59
C SER A 26 -10.33 3.27 0.54
N ALA A 27 -11.00 3.27 1.69
CA ALA A 27 -12.37 2.81 1.81
C ALA A 27 -13.18 3.87 2.56
N MET A 28 -14.29 4.29 1.98
CA MET A 28 -15.24 5.20 2.62
C MET A 28 -16.55 4.47 2.86
N VAL A 29 -17.15 4.64 4.03
CA VAL A 29 -18.51 4.14 4.28
C VAL A 29 -19.49 5.08 3.59
N ILE A 30 -20.23 4.57 2.63
CA ILE A 30 -21.26 5.30 1.89
C ILE A 30 -22.62 4.61 2.02
N ARG A 31 -23.69 5.37 1.80
CA ARG A 31 -25.05 4.83 1.68
C ARG A 31 -25.34 4.52 0.22
N GLU A 32 -25.70 3.26 -0.06
CA GLU A 32 -26.00 2.80 -1.41
C GLU A 32 -27.42 3.25 -1.82
N PRO A 33 -27.60 3.91 -2.98
CA PRO A 33 -28.87 4.53 -3.33
C PRO A 33 -30.02 3.57 -3.71
N LEU A 34 -29.74 2.33 -4.08
CA LEU A 34 -30.75 1.34 -4.47
C LEU A 34 -31.26 0.53 -3.26
N THR A 35 -30.38 0.12 -2.35
CA THR A 35 -30.73 -0.70 -1.18
C THR A 35 -30.90 0.10 0.11
N ASP A 36 -30.46 1.36 0.13
CA ASP A 36 -30.36 2.19 1.34
C ASP A 36 -29.48 1.59 2.46
N GLU A 37 -28.60 0.66 2.09
CA GLU A 37 -27.66 0.03 3.02
C GLU A 37 -26.30 0.74 3.03
N LEU A 38 -25.58 0.64 4.14
CA LEU A 38 -24.19 1.10 4.21
C LEU A 38 -23.27 0.09 3.53
N ARG A 39 -22.36 0.59 2.68
CA ARG A 39 -21.31 -0.20 2.04
C ARG A 39 -19.98 0.54 2.03
N PHE A 40 -18.90 -0.19 1.77
CA PHE A 40 -17.60 0.41 1.48
C PHE A 40 -17.51 0.81 0.00
N ASP A 41 -17.18 2.08 -0.25
CA ASP A 41 -16.68 2.57 -1.53
C ASP A 41 -15.16 2.44 -1.50
N ILE A 42 -14.61 1.50 -2.29
CA ILE A 42 -13.20 1.12 -2.25
C ILE A 42 -12.50 1.60 -3.51
N GLN A 43 -11.39 2.29 -3.32
CA GLN A 43 -10.48 2.70 -4.40
C GLN A 43 -9.10 2.12 -4.16
N TYR A 44 -8.51 1.53 -5.19
CA TYR A 44 -7.14 1.04 -5.18
C TYR A 44 -6.20 2.01 -5.89
N TYR A 45 -5.00 2.16 -5.36
CA TYR A 45 -3.89 2.85 -6.00
C TYR A 45 -2.94 1.82 -6.60
N GLN A 46 -3.15 1.50 -7.88
CA GLN A 46 -2.40 0.49 -8.59
C GLN A 46 -1.04 1.04 -9.02
N VAL A 47 -0.01 0.78 -8.22
CA VAL A 47 1.39 1.06 -8.56
C VAL A 47 1.92 -0.11 -9.39
N TYR A 48 1.54 -0.19 -10.66
CA TYR A 48 1.96 -1.28 -11.55
C TYR A 48 1.65 -0.87 -12.99
N THR A 49 2.57 -1.05 -13.93
CA THR A 49 2.44 -0.51 -15.29
C THR A 49 1.19 -0.99 -16.01
N HIS A 50 1.16 -2.28 -16.31
CA HIS A 50 -0.01 -2.95 -16.88
C HIS A 50 0.16 -4.46 -16.72
N ASN A 51 -0.93 -5.19 -16.50
CA ASN A 51 -0.93 -6.66 -16.55
C ASN A 51 -1.53 -7.17 -17.87
N THR A 52 -1.48 -8.49 -18.08
CA THR A 52 -2.06 -9.16 -19.26
C THR A 52 -3.58 -9.08 -19.33
N ASP A 53 -4.23 -8.65 -18.25
CA ASP A 53 -5.69 -8.61 -18.09
C ASP A 53 -6.27 -7.20 -18.25
N GLY A 54 -5.44 -6.19 -18.57
CA GLY A 54 -5.90 -4.83 -18.84
C GLY A 54 -5.91 -3.89 -17.64
N LEU A 55 -5.50 -4.34 -16.45
CA LEU A 55 -5.27 -3.41 -15.34
C LEU A 55 -4.01 -2.60 -15.58
N ILE A 56 -4.13 -1.30 -15.34
CA ILE A 56 -3.11 -0.29 -15.62
C ILE A 56 -2.83 0.54 -14.37
N ALA A 57 -1.69 1.22 -14.33
CA ALA A 57 -1.37 2.12 -13.25
C ALA A 57 -2.43 3.24 -13.11
N GLY A 58 -2.89 3.47 -11.88
CA GLY A 58 -3.80 4.56 -11.56
C GLY A 58 -4.64 4.33 -10.30
N THR A 59 -5.51 5.30 -10.01
CA THR A 59 -6.60 5.12 -9.04
C THR A 59 -7.77 4.41 -9.73
N LEU A 60 -8.12 3.23 -9.23
CA LEU A 60 -9.16 2.38 -9.79
C LEU A 60 -10.20 2.07 -8.72
N HIS A 61 -11.47 2.34 -9.02
CA HIS A 61 -12.57 1.85 -8.18
C HIS A 61 -12.57 0.31 -8.18
N TRP A 62 -12.96 -0.28 -7.06
CA TRP A 62 -12.97 -1.73 -6.85
C TRP A 62 -13.59 -2.51 -8.02
N SER A 63 -14.74 -2.07 -8.52
CA SER A 63 -15.44 -2.76 -9.62
C SER A 63 -14.65 -2.76 -10.93
N ARG A 64 -13.84 -1.73 -11.21
CA ARG A 64 -12.98 -1.68 -12.40
C ARG A 64 -11.73 -2.50 -12.23
N TYR A 65 -11.19 -2.49 -11.02
CA TYR A 65 -10.03 -3.30 -10.66
C TYR A 65 -10.31 -4.80 -10.76
N MET A 66 -11.55 -5.20 -10.46
CA MET A 66 -11.93 -6.60 -10.45
C MET A 66 -12.65 -7.07 -11.70
N GLY A 67 -13.22 -6.16 -12.50
CA GLY A 67 -14.25 -6.50 -13.49
C GLY A 67 -13.86 -6.32 -14.96
N ASP A 68 -12.58 -6.35 -15.32
CA ASP A 68 -12.21 -6.28 -16.73
C ASP A 68 -12.42 -7.65 -17.43
N ARG A 69 -13.20 -7.71 -18.53
CA ARG A 69 -13.71 -8.91 -19.24
C ARG A 69 -14.90 -9.62 -18.57
N GLN A 70 -15.45 -10.65 -19.24
CA GLN A 70 -16.73 -11.33 -18.92
C GLN A 70 -16.87 -11.77 -17.46
N PHE A 71 -15.77 -12.12 -16.79
CA PHE A 71 -15.72 -12.48 -15.36
C PHE A 71 -14.69 -11.66 -14.54
N GLY A 72 -13.70 -11.04 -15.20
CA GLY A 72 -12.59 -10.34 -14.55
C GLY A 72 -11.86 -11.12 -13.47
N TRP A 73 -11.13 -10.41 -12.61
CA TRP A 73 -10.48 -10.97 -11.44
C TRP A 73 -11.47 -11.38 -10.35
N ALA A 74 -12.63 -10.72 -10.25
CA ALA A 74 -13.69 -11.13 -9.31
C ALA A 74 -14.08 -12.61 -9.47
N GLY A 75 -14.15 -13.10 -10.71
CA GLY A 75 -14.50 -14.49 -11.01
C GLY A 75 -13.33 -15.43 -11.29
N SER A 76 -12.08 -14.95 -11.24
CA SER A 76 -10.91 -15.77 -11.63
C SER A 76 -9.71 -15.67 -10.70
N ARG A 77 -9.74 -14.81 -9.68
CA ARG A 77 -8.61 -14.61 -8.78
C ARG A 77 -9.07 -14.45 -7.34
N PRO A 78 -8.40 -15.11 -6.39
CA PRO A 78 -8.70 -14.87 -5.00
C PRO A 78 -8.16 -13.51 -4.54
N VAL A 79 -9.08 -12.57 -4.28
CA VAL A 79 -8.77 -11.25 -3.74
C VAL A 79 -9.29 -11.12 -2.31
N CYS A 80 -8.46 -10.48 -1.49
CA CYS A 80 -8.73 -10.21 -0.09
C CYS A 80 -8.29 -8.78 0.20
N ASP A 81 -9.22 -7.96 0.69
CA ASP A 81 -8.95 -6.62 1.17
C ASP A 81 -8.91 -6.62 2.69
N ILE A 82 -7.92 -5.93 3.25
CA ILE A 82 -7.83 -5.72 4.69
C ILE A 82 -8.07 -4.24 4.95
N LEU A 83 -9.27 -3.90 5.40
CA LEU A 83 -9.61 -2.55 5.81
C LEU A 83 -9.05 -2.30 7.19
N VAL A 84 -8.31 -1.21 7.34
CA VAL A 84 -7.67 -0.83 8.60
C VAL A 84 -8.09 0.56 8.97
N LYS A 85 -8.61 0.72 10.19
CA LYS A 85 -8.89 2.04 10.78
C LYS A 85 -8.06 2.23 12.03
N LEU A 86 -7.25 3.29 12.02
CA LEU A 86 -6.52 3.76 13.19
C LEU A 86 -6.62 5.28 13.18
N ASP A 87 -7.26 5.87 14.19
CA ASP A 87 -7.53 7.32 14.20
C ASP A 87 -6.23 8.14 14.11
N ALA A 88 -5.12 7.66 14.67
CA ALA A 88 -3.81 8.29 14.54
C ALA A 88 -3.33 8.39 13.07
N PHE A 89 -3.83 7.52 12.19
CA PHE A 89 -3.50 7.44 10.76
C PHE A 89 -4.56 8.09 9.85
N THR A 90 -5.85 7.93 10.17
CA THR A 90 -6.96 8.35 9.30
C THR A 90 -7.46 9.76 9.59
N GLU A 91 -7.39 10.22 10.84
CA GLU A 91 -7.92 11.53 11.24
C GLU A 91 -6.93 12.66 10.96
N GLU A 92 -7.48 13.85 10.72
CA GLU A 92 -6.68 15.04 10.43
C GLU A 92 -5.95 15.58 11.66
N TYR A 93 -4.75 16.09 11.42
CA TYR A 93 -3.98 16.93 12.32
C TYR A 93 -4.09 18.38 11.80
N ASN A 94 -4.77 19.21 12.59
CA ASN A 94 -4.91 20.63 12.30
C ASN A 94 -3.80 21.38 13.03
N THR A 95 -2.78 21.77 12.28
CA THR A 95 -1.77 22.73 12.72
C THR A 95 -2.07 24.08 12.07
N GLN A 96 -1.35 25.14 12.45
CA GLN A 96 -1.56 26.46 11.83
C GLN A 96 -1.21 26.48 10.33
N SER A 97 -0.39 25.53 9.86
CA SER A 97 0.12 25.49 8.48
C SER A 97 -0.38 24.31 7.65
N ILE A 98 -0.98 23.28 8.26
CA ILE A 98 -1.52 22.12 7.53
C ILE A 98 -2.78 21.57 8.19
N VAL A 99 -3.73 21.17 7.36
CA VAL A 99 -4.89 20.34 7.72
C VAL A 99 -4.78 19.08 6.87
N SER A 100 -4.26 18.01 7.45
CA SER A 100 -4.04 16.76 6.72
C SER A 100 -3.92 15.55 7.65
N SER A 101 -4.08 14.35 7.10
CA SER A 101 -3.84 13.08 7.78
C SER A 101 -2.75 12.28 7.06
N PRO A 102 -2.08 11.33 7.75
CA PRO A 102 -1.20 10.37 7.09
C PRO A 102 -1.85 9.69 5.88
N LEU A 103 -3.11 9.26 6.01
CA LEU A 103 -3.84 8.63 4.91
C LEU A 103 -3.94 9.56 3.68
N LEU A 104 -4.32 10.83 3.86
CA LEU A 104 -4.44 11.78 2.75
C LEU A 104 -3.09 12.06 2.08
N LEU A 105 -2.02 12.23 2.87
CA LEU A 105 -0.66 12.41 2.33
C LEU A 105 -0.19 11.19 1.56
N MET A 106 -0.48 9.99 2.07
CA MET A 106 -0.16 8.72 1.42
C MET A 106 -0.90 8.58 0.09
N MET A 107 -2.21 8.89 0.06
CA MET A 107 -3.02 8.87 -1.15
C MET A 107 -2.45 9.81 -2.22
N GLY A 108 -2.07 11.04 -1.86
CA GLY A 108 -1.45 11.99 -2.81
C GLY A 108 -0.12 11.48 -3.39
N GLN A 109 0.71 10.84 -2.57
CA GLN A 109 1.97 10.23 -3.03
C GLN A 109 1.73 9.03 -3.94
N LEU A 110 0.77 8.18 -3.61
CA LEU A 110 0.39 7.05 -4.44
C LEU A 110 -0.19 7.53 -5.78
N GLN A 111 -1.02 8.57 -5.80
CA GLN A 111 -1.52 9.16 -7.06
C GLN A 111 -0.38 9.64 -7.95
N ALA A 112 0.57 10.41 -7.41
CA ALA A 112 1.74 10.85 -8.16
C ALA A 112 2.53 9.64 -8.71
N MET A 113 2.77 8.63 -7.87
CA MET A 113 3.51 7.43 -8.25
C MET A 113 2.80 6.62 -9.34
N THR A 114 1.49 6.41 -9.23
CA THR A 114 0.71 5.71 -10.26
C THR A 114 0.71 6.47 -11.59
N ALA A 115 0.68 7.80 -11.58
CA ALA A 115 0.81 8.61 -12.79
C ALA A 115 2.17 8.41 -13.47
N ARG A 116 3.25 8.40 -12.67
CA ARG A 116 4.62 8.13 -13.15
C ARG A 116 4.76 6.74 -13.77
N TYR A 117 4.27 5.71 -13.09
CA TYR A 117 4.22 4.33 -13.60
C TYR A 117 3.40 4.24 -14.89
N ARG A 118 2.32 5.01 -15.03
CA ARG A 118 1.46 4.98 -16.22
C ARG A 118 2.19 5.45 -17.48
N ILE A 119 3.09 6.41 -17.35
CA ILE A 119 3.82 7.02 -18.49
C ILE A 119 5.29 6.61 -18.55
N GLY A 120 5.76 5.76 -17.63
CA GLY A 120 7.16 5.38 -17.50
C GLY A 120 8.10 6.56 -17.27
N ASP A 121 7.66 7.62 -16.59
CA ASP A 121 8.42 8.87 -16.45
C ASP A 121 8.93 9.46 -17.79
N GLY A 122 8.21 9.25 -18.88
CA GLY A 122 8.61 9.75 -20.21
C GLY A 122 9.69 8.92 -20.90
N THR A 123 10.06 7.76 -20.35
CA THR A 123 11.04 6.83 -20.94
C THR A 123 10.42 5.77 -21.86
N GLY A 124 9.09 5.81 -22.04
CA GLY A 124 8.35 4.89 -22.91
C GLY A 124 7.74 3.67 -22.20
N GLY A 125 8.17 3.34 -20.98
CA GLY A 125 7.54 2.31 -20.16
C GLY A 125 8.20 2.12 -18.80
N THR A 126 7.51 1.48 -17.85
CA THR A 126 8.11 0.99 -16.59
C THR A 126 8.22 -0.53 -16.63
N TYR A 127 9.41 -1.02 -16.30
CA TYR A 127 9.70 -2.44 -16.22
C TYR A 127 9.86 -2.86 -14.76
N VAL A 128 9.10 -3.87 -14.36
CA VAL A 128 9.19 -4.42 -13.00
C VAL A 128 10.48 -5.25 -12.89
N GLY A 129 11.26 -4.97 -11.85
CA GLY A 129 12.50 -5.68 -11.57
C GLY A 129 12.92 -5.49 -10.12
N PRO A 130 14.08 -6.04 -9.70
CA PRO A 130 14.58 -5.89 -8.32
C PRO A 130 14.78 -4.44 -7.88
N ALA A 131 14.95 -3.52 -8.84
CA ALA A 131 15.12 -2.08 -8.62
C ALA A 131 13.81 -1.29 -8.66
N ASN A 132 12.80 -1.78 -9.39
CA ASN A 132 11.52 -1.14 -9.61
C ASN A 132 10.44 -2.13 -9.18
N ASN A 133 10.11 -2.10 -7.89
CA ASN A 133 9.16 -3.03 -7.28
C ASN A 133 7.96 -2.26 -6.74
N CYS A 134 6.79 -2.62 -7.24
CA CYS A 134 5.51 -2.02 -6.88
C CYS A 134 5.20 -2.04 -5.38
N SER A 135 5.55 -3.12 -4.68
CA SER A 135 5.35 -3.25 -3.24
C SER A 135 6.28 -2.34 -2.45
N GLN A 136 7.55 -2.24 -2.84
CA GLN A 136 8.48 -1.30 -2.20
C GLN A 136 8.03 0.14 -2.36
N ASP A 137 7.71 0.54 -3.58
CA ASP A 137 7.34 1.91 -3.88
C ASP A 137 6.03 2.28 -3.19
N SER A 138 5.04 1.37 -3.21
CA SER A 138 3.80 1.53 -2.44
C SER A 138 4.07 1.75 -0.94
N ASN A 139 4.97 0.96 -0.34
CA ASN A 139 5.33 1.09 1.07
C ASN A 139 6.11 2.38 1.37
N GLN A 140 6.88 2.89 0.42
CA GLN A 140 7.55 4.18 0.53
C GLN A 140 6.54 5.32 0.74
N ALA A 141 5.38 5.27 0.06
CA ALA A 141 4.31 6.26 0.28
C ALA A 141 3.76 6.22 1.71
N LEU A 142 3.61 5.02 2.29
CA LEU A 142 3.23 4.87 3.70
C LEU A 142 4.27 5.54 4.62
N PHE A 143 5.56 5.19 4.51
CA PHE A 143 6.60 5.77 5.38
C PHE A 143 6.74 7.27 5.23
N ASN A 144 6.72 7.76 3.98
CA ASN A 144 6.85 9.19 3.70
C ASN A 144 5.66 9.98 4.25
N SER A 145 4.43 9.44 4.20
CA SER A 145 3.26 10.09 4.78
C SER A 145 3.38 10.28 6.30
N LEU A 146 3.83 9.24 7.01
CA LEU A 146 4.05 9.26 8.46
C LEU A 146 5.14 10.26 8.86
N ARG A 147 6.24 10.32 8.10
CA ARG A 147 7.32 11.29 8.32
C ARG A 147 6.89 12.71 8.05
N ARG A 148 6.19 12.95 6.93
CA ARG A 148 5.76 14.29 6.53
C ARG A 148 4.81 14.90 7.55
N ILE A 149 3.81 14.16 8.02
CA ILE A 149 2.89 14.73 9.01
C ILE A 149 3.62 15.06 10.32
N GLN A 150 4.57 14.21 10.74
CA GLN A 150 5.34 14.44 11.94
C GLN A 150 6.22 15.68 11.79
N GLN A 151 6.95 15.78 10.68
CA GLN A 151 7.73 16.98 10.35
C GLN A 151 6.84 18.22 10.29
N SER A 152 5.65 18.15 9.68
CA SER A 152 4.70 19.27 9.65
C SER A 152 4.29 19.68 11.06
N ILE A 153 4.01 18.74 11.97
CA ILE A 153 3.67 19.05 13.36
C ILE A 153 4.87 19.65 14.12
N GLU A 154 6.06 19.09 13.94
CA GLU A 154 7.29 19.53 14.63
C GLU A 154 7.81 20.89 14.12
N THR A 155 7.63 21.19 12.83
CA THR A 155 8.11 22.44 12.21
C THR A 155 7.17 23.62 12.39
N VAL A 156 5.88 23.39 12.68
CA VAL A 156 4.94 24.47 13.00
C VAL A 156 5.40 25.24 14.22
N ASP A 157 5.95 24.56 15.24
CA ASP A 157 6.36 25.23 16.47
C ASP A 157 7.26 24.37 17.36
N PRO A 158 8.60 24.39 17.18
CA PRO A 158 9.52 23.65 18.04
C PRO A 158 9.42 24.07 19.52
N GLU A 159 9.05 25.32 19.79
CA GLU A 159 8.93 25.88 21.14
C GLU A 159 7.53 25.64 21.75
N ASN A 160 6.47 25.57 20.92
CA ASN A 160 5.09 25.36 21.39
C ASN A 160 4.51 23.97 21.09
N LEU A 161 5.28 22.99 20.59
CA LEU A 161 4.78 21.60 20.47
C LEU A 161 4.24 21.10 21.80
N GLN A 162 4.95 21.35 22.91
CA GLN A 162 4.49 20.98 24.25
C GLN A 162 3.21 21.73 24.64
N GLN A 163 3.09 23.00 24.26
CA GLN A 163 1.88 23.78 24.51
C GLN A 163 0.69 23.31 23.65
N TRP A 164 0.91 22.94 22.40
CA TRP A 164 -0.10 22.37 21.50
C TRP A 164 -0.59 21.02 22.03
N LEU A 165 0.33 20.16 22.47
CA LEU A 165 0.01 18.88 23.10
C LEU A 165 -0.76 19.08 24.42
N ALA A 166 -0.40 20.08 25.22
CA ALA A 166 -1.07 20.40 26.48
C ALA A 166 -2.49 20.97 26.26
N THR A 167 -2.69 21.78 25.21
CA THR A 167 -3.99 22.40 24.88
C THR A 167 -4.93 21.46 24.11
N HIS A 168 -4.42 20.36 23.56
CA HIS A 168 -5.20 19.38 22.80
C HIS A 168 -4.90 17.92 23.22
N PRO A 169 -5.27 17.49 24.44
CA PRO A 169 -4.86 16.20 25.01
C PRO A 169 -5.29 14.99 24.16
N GLY A 170 -6.47 15.03 23.53
CA GLY A 170 -6.91 13.97 22.60
C GLY A 170 -6.05 13.87 21.34
N LYS A 171 -5.63 15.02 20.77
CA LYS A 171 -4.73 15.04 19.61
C LYS A 171 -3.31 14.65 19.99
N ALA A 172 -2.89 14.99 21.20
CA ALA A 172 -1.58 14.61 21.73
C ALA A 172 -1.41 13.10 21.84
N GLU A 173 -2.43 12.38 22.32
CA GLU A 173 -2.33 10.92 22.40
C GLU A 173 -2.30 10.28 21.02
N ARG A 174 -3.14 10.73 20.08
CA ARG A 174 -3.09 10.27 18.68
C ARG A 174 -1.73 10.54 18.06
N TYR A 175 -1.15 11.72 18.28
CA TYR A 175 0.19 12.05 17.79
C TYR A 175 1.26 11.12 18.40
N ARG A 176 1.24 10.87 19.71
CA ARG A 176 2.15 9.92 20.36
C ARG A 176 1.99 8.51 19.78
N GLN A 177 0.76 8.07 19.54
CA GLN A 177 0.47 6.78 18.92
C GLN A 177 1.01 6.72 17.49
N LEU A 178 0.87 7.79 16.70
CA LEU A 178 1.43 7.90 15.35
C LEU A 178 2.95 7.79 15.35
N VAL A 179 3.64 8.50 16.24
CA VAL A 179 5.11 8.43 16.37
C VAL A 179 5.56 7.01 16.72
N ARG A 180 4.87 6.34 17.66
CA ARG A 180 5.15 4.94 18.01
C ARG A 180 4.90 3.98 16.84
N LEU A 181 3.78 4.16 16.13
CA LEU A 181 3.43 3.40 14.93
C LEU A 181 4.53 3.52 13.87
N ARG A 182 4.95 4.74 13.55
CA ARG A 182 6.05 5.00 12.60
C ARG A 182 7.31 4.25 13.01
N ASN A 183 7.77 4.44 14.25
CA ASN A 183 9.01 3.81 14.73
C ASN A 183 8.94 2.28 14.66
N ALA A 184 7.80 1.68 14.97
CA ALA A 184 7.61 0.24 14.89
C ALA A 184 7.59 -0.26 13.44
N LEU A 185 6.89 0.42 12.53
CA LEU A 185 6.90 0.09 11.11
C LEU A 185 8.31 0.20 10.53
N GLU A 186 9.05 1.25 10.87
CA GLU A 186 10.44 1.43 10.43
C GLU A 186 11.35 0.32 10.97
N GLY A 187 11.24 -0.02 12.26
CA GLY A 187 12.03 -1.10 12.87
C GLY A 187 11.78 -2.49 12.25
N GLU A 188 10.54 -2.78 11.86
CA GLU A 188 10.16 -4.09 11.30
C GLU A 188 10.46 -4.21 9.80
N LEU A 189 10.31 -3.13 9.04
CA LEU A 189 10.36 -3.15 7.57
C LEU A 189 11.64 -2.56 6.98
N GLN A 190 12.38 -1.72 7.72
CA GLN A 190 13.65 -1.13 7.27
C GLN A 190 14.84 -1.81 7.95
N THR A 191 15.25 -2.98 7.44
CA THR A 191 16.33 -3.78 8.07
C THR A 191 17.69 -3.07 8.14
N PHE A 192 18.00 -2.15 7.21
CA PHE A 192 19.30 -1.42 7.16
C PHE A 192 19.15 0.10 7.04
N GLY A 193 18.02 0.66 7.46
CA GLY A 193 17.92 2.08 7.87
C GLY A 193 18.05 3.15 6.77
N ARG A 194 17.96 2.84 5.48
CA ARG A 194 17.86 3.87 4.43
C ARG A 194 16.65 3.66 3.55
N LEU A 195 15.70 4.60 3.61
CA LEU A 195 14.75 4.81 2.53
C LEU A 195 15.52 5.19 1.27
N ARG A 196 14.98 4.82 0.11
CA ARG A 196 15.56 5.16 -1.19
C ARG A 196 15.64 6.69 -1.31
N THR A 197 16.84 7.25 -1.35
CA THR A 197 17.10 8.71 -1.35
C THR A 197 16.71 9.37 -2.68
N ASP A 198 16.57 8.59 -3.75
CA ASP A 198 16.14 9.07 -5.05
C ASP A 198 14.68 9.58 -5.09
N TRP A 199 13.88 9.26 -4.06
CA TRP A 199 12.58 9.92 -3.82
C TRP A 199 12.72 11.37 -3.37
N GLU A 200 13.73 11.69 -2.56
CA GLU A 200 13.93 13.06 -2.04
C GLU A 200 14.39 14.01 -3.16
N ASN A 201 15.19 13.50 -4.09
CA ASN A 201 15.77 14.28 -5.20
C ASN A 201 14.98 14.18 -6.52
N ASN A 202 13.87 13.41 -6.54
CA ASN A 202 13.08 13.14 -7.75
C ASN A 202 13.88 12.50 -8.91
N GLU A 203 14.94 11.74 -8.59
CA GLU A 203 15.89 11.13 -9.54
C GLU A 203 15.41 9.78 -10.11
N TYR A 204 14.12 9.49 -10.00
CA TYR A 204 13.53 8.23 -10.41
C TYR A 204 13.66 8.01 -11.92
N ASN A 205 14.31 6.91 -12.31
CA ASN A 205 14.32 6.41 -13.68
C ASN A 205 13.58 5.07 -13.74
N LEU A 206 12.26 5.13 -13.86
CA LEU A 206 11.36 3.97 -13.99
C LEU A 206 11.59 3.17 -15.28
N GLY A 207 12.30 3.74 -16.26
CA GLY A 207 12.64 3.09 -17.54
C GLY A 207 13.91 2.24 -17.51
N SER A 208 14.66 2.25 -16.40
CA SER A 208 15.93 1.51 -16.34
C SER A 208 15.72 0.02 -16.14
N THR A 209 16.40 -0.79 -16.94
CA THR A 209 16.42 -2.25 -16.80
C THR A 209 17.55 -2.69 -15.86
N LEU A 210 17.58 -3.97 -15.49
CA LEU A 210 18.67 -4.58 -14.72
C LEU A 210 20.06 -4.37 -15.37
N GLU A 211 20.09 -4.20 -16.69
CA GLU A 211 21.29 -4.07 -17.51
C GLU A 211 21.96 -2.70 -17.33
N ASP A 212 21.21 -1.68 -16.93
CA ASP A 212 21.70 -0.30 -16.81
C ASP A 212 22.51 -0.04 -15.53
N ALA A 213 22.23 -0.77 -14.44
CA ALA A 213 22.92 -0.60 -13.15
C ALA A 213 22.84 -1.85 -12.22
N PRO A 214 23.36 -3.01 -12.64
CA PRO A 214 23.10 -4.31 -12.01
C PRO A 214 23.52 -4.41 -10.54
N LEU A 215 24.71 -3.91 -10.17
CA LEU A 215 25.22 -3.98 -8.79
C LEU A 215 24.45 -3.07 -7.83
N ARG A 216 24.08 -1.85 -8.26
CA ARG A 216 23.28 -0.92 -7.47
C ARG A 216 21.89 -1.48 -7.21
N ASN A 217 21.27 -2.03 -8.26
CA ASN A 217 19.92 -2.58 -8.23
C ASN A 217 19.81 -3.85 -7.37
N LEU A 218 20.85 -4.70 -7.37
CA LEU A 218 20.94 -5.86 -6.48
C LEU A 218 21.07 -5.46 -5.01
N LEU A 219 21.93 -4.49 -4.70
CA LEU A 219 22.13 -3.99 -3.33
C LEU A 219 20.86 -3.32 -2.76
N VAL A 220 20.13 -2.57 -3.59
CA VAL A 220 18.84 -1.95 -3.23
C VAL A 220 17.78 -3.02 -2.92
N GLY A 221 17.70 -4.07 -3.73
CA GLY A 221 16.78 -5.19 -3.53
C GLY A 221 17.06 -5.98 -2.24
N ILE A 222 18.33 -6.20 -1.89
CA ILE A 222 18.72 -6.94 -0.66
C ILE A 222 18.44 -6.11 0.60
N GLY A 223 18.67 -4.79 0.57
CA GLY A 223 18.47 -3.91 1.75
C GLY A 223 17.01 -3.77 2.20
N SER A 224 16.06 -4.06 1.31
CA SER A 224 14.63 -3.86 1.51
C SER A 224 13.78 -5.08 1.13
N TRP A 225 14.36 -6.28 1.23
CA TRP A 225 13.68 -7.53 0.88
C TRP A 225 12.37 -7.78 1.64
N ARG A 226 12.22 -7.23 2.85
CA ARG A 226 10.98 -7.32 3.64
C ARG A 226 9.83 -6.53 3.02
N THR A 227 10.10 -5.49 2.23
CA THR A 227 9.10 -4.71 1.49
C THR A 227 8.98 -5.13 0.03
N LEU A 228 9.93 -5.92 -0.51
CA LEU A 228 9.83 -6.55 -1.83
C LEU A 228 8.70 -7.57 -1.92
N LEU A 229 8.41 -8.27 -0.82
CA LEU A 229 7.46 -9.37 -0.76
C LEU A 229 6.07 -8.85 -0.33
N PRO A 230 5.09 -8.81 -1.23
CA PRO A 230 3.79 -8.19 -0.99
C PRO A 230 3.07 -8.72 0.26
N ARG A 231 3.04 -10.05 0.43
CA ARG A 231 2.36 -10.68 1.57
C ARG A 231 3.05 -10.37 2.89
N LYS A 232 4.38 -10.49 2.92
CA LYS A 232 5.16 -10.22 4.13
C LYS A 232 5.04 -8.75 4.56
N ALA A 233 5.05 -7.82 3.60
CA ALA A 233 4.80 -6.42 3.87
C ALA A 233 3.39 -6.22 4.46
N SER A 234 2.36 -6.72 3.77
CA SER A 234 0.96 -6.64 4.23
C SER A 234 0.76 -7.19 5.64
N ASP A 235 1.22 -8.41 5.92
CA ASP A 235 1.07 -9.06 7.22
C ASP A 235 1.82 -8.30 8.32
N THR A 236 3.00 -7.76 8.01
CA THR A 236 3.79 -6.96 8.94
C THR A 236 3.11 -5.64 9.26
N ILE A 237 2.63 -4.93 8.25
CA ILE A 237 1.90 -3.67 8.43
C ILE A 237 0.66 -3.91 9.27
N MET A 238 -0.16 -4.91 8.91
CA MET A 238 -1.38 -5.22 9.64
C MET A 238 -1.09 -5.55 11.10
N ARG A 239 -0.11 -6.42 11.35
CA ARG A 239 0.32 -6.78 12.72
C ARG A 239 0.74 -5.55 13.52
N VAL A 240 1.53 -4.66 12.94
CA VAL A 240 1.96 -3.43 13.62
C VAL A 240 0.77 -2.52 13.88
N PHE A 241 -0.13 -2.31 12.91
CA PHE A 241 -1.34 -1.52 13.14
C PHE A 241 -2.21 -2.09 14.28
N LEU A 242 -2.40 -3.41 14.34
CA LEU A 242 -3.15 -4.06 15.43
C LEU A 242 -2.48 -3.88 16.80
N GLN A 243 -1.15 -3.94 16.88
CA GLN A 243 -0.40 -3.66 18.12
C GLN A 243 -0.66 -2.25 18.67
N TYR A 244 -1.03 -1.32 17.79
CA TYR A 244 -1.44 0.03 18.14
C TYR A 244 -2.95 0.24 18.16
N ASN A 245 -3.73 -0.81 18.46
CA ASN A 245 -5.19 -0.74 18.63
C ASN A 245 -5.97 -0.28 17.38
N ALA A 246 -5.46 -0.57 16.19
CA ALA A 246 -6.26 -0.40 14.97
C ALA A 246 -7.42 -1.39 14.94
N ALA A 247 -8.56 -0.97 14.36
CA ALA A 247 -9.61 -1.88 13.95
C ALA A 247 -9.29 -2.45 12.56
N ALA A 248 -9.60 -3.72 12.35
CA ALA A 248 -9.38 -4.41 11.08
C ALA A 248 -10.66 -5.13 10.62
N TRP A 249 -10.94 -5.09 9.33
CA TRP A 249 -12.01 -5.84 8.70
C TRP A 249 -11.47 -6.53 7.45
N VAL A 250 -11.64 -7.84 7.34
CA VAL A 250 -11.19 -8.63 6.20
C VAL A 250 -12.35 -8.86 5.25
N LEU A 251 -12.21 -8.43 3.99
CA LEU A 251 -13.17 -8.65 2.92
C LEU A 251 -12.60 -9.69 1.96
N CYS A 252 -13.14 -10.89 1.99
CA CYS A 252 -12.82 -11.97 1.06
C CYS A 252 -13.73 -11.85 -0.17
N THR A 253 -13.29 -11.14 -1.20
CA THR A 253 -14.06 -10.88 -2.43
C THR A 253 -13.89 -11.98 -3.48
N ASN A 254 -13.15 -13.04 -3.14
CA ASN A 254 -12.91 -14.22 -3.95
C ASN A 254 -14.11 -15.19 -4.08
N GLN A 255 -15.26 -14.87 -3.49
CA GLN A 255 -16.47 -15.71 -3.49
C GLN A 255 -17.69 -14.99 -4.07
N ILE A 256 -17.49 -14.07 -5.02
CA ILE A 256 -18.61 -13.43 -5.72
C ILE A 256 -19.20 -14.43 -6.71
N GLY A 257 -20.37 -14.97 -6.39
CA GLY A 257 -21.11 -15.93 -7.22
C GLY A 257 -21.29 -17.32 -6.61
N GLY A 258 -20.68 -17.61 -5.46
CA GLY A 258 -20.77 -18.90 -4.77
C GLY A 258 -19.42 -19.40 -4.24
N ASP A 259 -19.43 -20.61 -3.68
CA ASP A 259 -18.22 -21.34 -3.28
C ASP A 259 -17.77 -22.23 -4.44
N ASP A 260 -16.56 -22.02 -4.96
CA ASP A 260 -15.94 -22.90 -5.95
C ASP A 260 -14.94 -23.81 -5.22
N PRO A 261 -15.26 -25.09 -4.98
CA PRO A 261 -14.42 -26.00 -4.21
C PRO A 261 -13.10 -26.36 -4.92
N ASP A 262 -12.94 -26.03 -6.20
CA ASP A 262 -11.73 -26.32 -6.98
C ASP A 262 -10.70 -25.18 -6.92
N ILE A 263 -11.06 -24.04 -6.31
CA ILE A 263 -10.24 -22.83 -6.22
C ILE A 263 -9.98 -22.48 -4.75
N GLU A 264 -8.73 -22.55 -4.34
CA GLU A 264 -8.29 -22.08 -3.01
C GLU A 264 -7.34 -20.88 -3.14
N ALA A 265 -7.33 -20.00 -2.13
CA ALA A 265 -6.44 -18.85 -2.12
C ALA A 265 -5.02 -19.23 -1.67
N ILE A 266 -4.01 -19.05 -2.54
CA ILE A 266 -2.61 -19.24 -2.15
C ILE A 266 -2.11 -18.01 -1.42
N ALA A 267 -1.65 -18.16 -0.18
CA ALA A 267 -0.83 -17.13 0.44
C ALA A 267 0.44 -16.95 -0.41
N PRO A 268 0.78 -15.73 -0.89
CA PRO A 268 1.97 -15.50 -1.75
C PRO A 268 3.28 -16.02 -1.13
N MET A 269 3.32 -16.16 0.20
CA MET A 269 4.31 -16.89 0.96
C MET A 269 3.66 -17.47 2.21
N THR A 270 4.01 -18.69 2.59
CA THR A 270 3.81 -19.24 3.93
C THR A 270 5.15 -19.14 4.66
N LEU A 271 5.18 -18.43 5.79
CA LEU A 271 6.36 -18.38 6.67
C LEU A 271 6.34 -19.57 7.63
#